data_AF-A0A9D6HHH6-F1
#
_entry.id   AF-A0A9D6HHH6-F1
#
_cell.length_a   1.000
_cell.length_b   1.000
_cell.length_c   1.000
_cell.angle_alpha   90.00
_cell.angle_beta   90.00
_cell.angle_gamma   90.00
#
_symmetry.space_group_name_H-M   'P 1'
#
loop_
_entity.id
_entity.type
_entity.pdbx_description
1 polymer ?
#
loop_
_entity_poly.entity_id
_entity_poly.type
_entity_poly.pdbx_seq_one_letter_code
_entity_poly.pdbx_strand_id
1 'polypeptide(L)'
;MTTTIVSFVIVIGVLILIHEFGHFAVARLTGVGVERFSIGFGPVLLRWRGKETEYCLSALPLGGYVKMLGEENPLEGGGVMEYDPRKAFALKPLWARFLIVFAGPGMNFVLAAVLVAGVLATFGRPVWPALIGRVTQGGPAATAGVRTGDLVVAVNGRAVAYWEDLQQAVAASHGQPLTLTVRHDAAERTVTVSPALVAARDPVFKDPVESWDLGASSQNPPVIVSVMASSPAERAGVKPGDVAISVAGQPVYSRDELQQEIQKRPGQAFDLVVLRDGVPRTLRITAAAEKEKALS
;
A
#
# COMPACT_ATOMS: atom_id res chain seq x y z
N MET A 1 18.64 10.15 8.32
CA MET A 1 18.84 8.93 9.12
C MET A 1 18.21 9.01 10.49
N THR A 2 18.41 10.09 11.27
CA THR A 2 17.80 10.26 12.60
C THR A 2 16.28 10.14 12.59
N THR A 3 15.58 10.83 11.68
CA THR A 3 14.12 10.73 11.56
C THR A 3 13.65 9.31 11.28
N THR A 4 14.34 8.58 10.40
CA THR A 4 14.02 7.18 10.08
C THR A 4 14.16 6.27 11.31
N ILE A 5 15.23 6.44 12.09
CA ILE A 5 15.47 5.65 13.31
C ILE A 5 14.41 5.96 14.37
N VAL A 6 14.11 7.25 14.60
CA VAL A 6 13.10 7.65 15.57
C VAL A 6 11.72 7.14 15.15
N SER A 7 11.32 7.32 13.88
CA SER A 7 10.05 6.80 13.37
C SER A 7 9.97 5.28 13.47
N PHE A 8 11.06 4.57 13.17
CA PHE A 8 11.13 3.11 13.30
C PHE A 8 10.88 2.66 14.75
N VAL A 9 11.57 3.29 15.71
CA VAL A 9 11.40 2.97 17.15
C VAL A 9 9.97 3.26 17.60
N ILE A 10 9.36 4.37 17.16
CA ILE A 10 7.98 4.71 17.50
C ILE A 10 7.00 3.68 16.92
N VAL A 11 7.14 3.35 15.63
CA VAL A 11 6.22 2.42 14.96
C VAL A 11 6.31 1.03 15.58
N ILE A 12 7.53 0.50 15.77
CA ILE A 12 7.75 -0.80 16.43
C ILE A 12 7.23 -0.75 17.87
N GLY A 13 7.50 0.32 18.61
CA GLY A 13 7.07 0.47 20.00
C GLY A 13 5.56 0.45 20.14
N VAL A 14 4.83 1.20 19.30
CA VAL A 14 3.36 1.19 19.29
C VAL A 14 2.81 -0.17 18.88
N LEU A 15 3.38 -0.80 17.86
CA LEU A 15 2.94 -2.11 17.38
C LEU A 15 3.09 -3.19 18.46
N ILE A 16 4.23 -3.24 19.14
CA ILE A 16 4.44 -4.21 20.22
C ILE A 16 3.58 -3.85 21.43
N LEU A 17 3.45 -2.58 21.80
CA LEU A 17 2.59 -2.18 22.92
C LEU A 17 1.14 -2.67 22.75
N ILE A 18 0.57 -2.48 21.55
CA ILE A 18 -0.79 -2.92 21.24
C ILE A 18 -0.88 -4.46 21.19
N HIS A 19 0.16 -5.13 20.70
CA HIS A 19 0.28 -6.58 20.76
C HIS A 19 0.25 -7.12 22.20
N GLU A 20 1.13 -6.61 23.07
CA GLU A 20 1.17 -7.00 24.47
C GLU A 20 -0.15 -6.67 25.18
N PHE A 21 -0.75 -5.51 24.86
CA PHE A 21 -2.06 -5.15 25.40
C PHE A 21 -3.14 -6.16 25.02
N GLY A 22 -3.09 -6.75 23.82
CA GLY A 22 -3.99 -7.83 23.41
C GLY A 22 -3.91 -9.05 24.31
N HIS A 23 -2.69 -9.57 24.54
CA HIS A 23 -2.46 -10.67 25.47
C HIS A 23 -2.97 -10.34 26.88
N PHE A 24 -2.62 -9.14 27.39
CA PHE A 24 -3.04 -8.66 28.70
C PHE A 24 -4.56 -8.59 28.83
N ALA A 25 -5.23 -7.93 27.90
CA ALA A 25 -6.67 -7.72 27.94
C ALA A 25 -7.42 -9.05 27.95
N VAL A 26 -7.07 -9.98 27.06
CA VAL A 26 -7.75 -11.29 26.99
C VAL A 26 -7.38 -12.19 28.16
N ALA A 27 -6.16 -12.13 28.68
CA ALA A 27 -5.78 -12.83 29.91
C ALA A 27 -6.66 -12.38 31.09
N ARG A 28 -6.86 -11.07 31.26
CA ARG A 28 -7.75 -10.53 32.31
C ARG A 28 -9.21 -10.95 32.10
N LEU A 29 -9.71 -10.89 30.86
CA LEU A 29 -11.10 -11.25 30.53
C LEU A 29 -11.40 -12.75 30.74
N THR A 30 -10.41 -13.62 30.55
CA THR A 30 -10.53 -15.07 30.77
C THR A 30 -10.21 -15.48 32.21
N GLY A 31 -9.98 -14.51 33.10
CA GLY A 31 -9.68 -14.72 34.51
C GLY A 31 -8.30 -15.33 34.76
N VAL A 32 -7.33 -15.10 33.88
CA VAL A 32 -5.91 -15.37 34.10
C VAL A 32 -5.31 -14.21 34.90
N GLY A 33 -4.50 -14.54 35.91
CA GLY A 33 -3.72 -13.55 36.64
C GLY A 33 -2.57 -13.03 35.79
N VAL A 34 -2.34 -11.72 35.79
CA VAL A 34 -1.16 -11.12 35.15
C VAL A 34 -0.32 -10.50 36.25
N GLU A 35 0.88 -11.05 36.47
CA GLU A 35 1.81 -10.57 37.49
C GLU A 35 2.43 -9.23 37.09
N ARG A 36 2.83 -9.12 35.82
CA ARG A 36 3.51 -7.94 35.30
C ARG A 36 3.11 -7.64 33.86
N PHE A 37 2.89 -6.36 33.59
CA PHE A 37 2.76 -5.80 32.25
C PHE A 37 3.86 -4.76 32.07
N SER A 38 4.84 -5.05 31.21
CA SER A 38 5.98 -4.16 30.98
C SER A 38 5.96 -3.57 29.58
N ILE A 39 6.12 -2.25 29.50
CA ILE A 39 6.41 -1.54 28.27
C ILE A 39 7.92 -1.34 28.21
N GLY A 40 8.55 -1.91 27.21
CA GLY A 40 9.99 -1.94 27.04
C GLY A 40 10.71 -3.03 27.83
N PHE A 41 12.03 -3.08 27.65
CA PHE A 41 12.96 -4.00 28.30
C PHE A 41 14.06 -3.28 29.09
N GLY A 42 14.80 -4.05 29.89
CA GLY A 42 15.95 -3.57 30.64
C GLY A 42 15.57 -2.90 31.97
N PRO A 43 16.39 -1.95 32.47
CA PRO A 43 16.13 -1.28 33.75
C PRO A 43 14.77 -0.60 33.76
N VAL A 44 13.98 -0.88 34.81
CA VAL A 44 12.66 -0.28 35.01
C VAL A 44 12.85 1.17 35.45
N LEU A 45 12.37 2.10 34.62
CA LEU A 45 12.39 3.54 34.90
C LEU A 45 11.25 3.94 35.84
N LEU A 46 10.06 3.38 35.60
CA LEU A 46 8.87 3.63 36.40
C LEU A 46 8.15 2.32 36.65
N ARG A 47 7.72 2.10 37.89
CA ARG A 47 6.90 0.97 38.29
C ARG A 47 5.69 1.45 39.07
N TRP A 48 4.54 0.85 38.79
CA TRP A 48 3.32 1.09 39.53
C TRP A 48 2.61 -0.23 39.79
N ARG A 49 2.35 -0.54 41.06
CA ARG A 49 1.67 -1.78 41.46
C ARG A 49 0.16 -1.53 41.55
N GLY A 50 -0.58 -2.17 40.66
CA GLY A 50 -2.03 -2.26 40.73
C GLY A 50 -2.49 -3.33 41.73
N LYS A 51 -3.76 -3.75 41.63
CA LYS A 51 -4.33 -4.76 42.54
C LYS A 51 -3.66 -6.13 42.40
N GLU A 52 -3.52 -6.60 41.16
CA GLU A 52 -2.97 -7.93 40.84
C GLU A 52 -1.78 -7.86 39.87
N THR A 53 -1.56 -6.71 39.23
CA THR A 53 -0.56 -6.54 38.16
C THR A 53 0.38 -5.40 38.48
N GLU A 54 1.68 -5.64 38.31
CA GLU A 54 2.72 -4.62 38.30
C GLU A 54 2.89 -4.05 36.89
N TYR A 55 2.73 -2.74 36.73
CA TYR A 55 2.94 -2.03 35.48
C TYR A 55 4.34 -1.42 35.47
N CYS A 56 5.14 -1.75 34.47
CA CYS A 56 6.52 -1.28 34.33
C CYS A 56 6.69 -0.48 33.03
N LEU A 57 7.45 0.61 33.11
CA LEU A 57 8.00 1.31 31.97
C LEU A 57 9.52 1.19 32.05
N SER A 58 10.13 0.52 31.08
CA SER A 58 11.56 0.21 31.06
C SER A 58 12.31 1.09 30.06
N ALA A 59 13.63 1.19 30.24
CA ALA A 59 14.47 2.14 29.50
C ALA A 59 14.54 1.89 27.99
N LEU A 60 14.46 0.64 27.54
CA LEU A 60 14.52 0.29 26.12
C LEU A 60 13.10 0.15 25.55
N PRO A 61 12.64 1.05 24.67
CA PRO A 61 11.27 1.02 24.13
C PRO A 61 11.05 -0.05 23.04
N LEU A 62 12.04 -0.92 22.81
CA LEU A 62 12.04 -1.96 21.77
C LEU A 62 11.26 -3.21 22.21
N GLY A 63 10.02 -3.02 22.66
CA GLY A 63 9.06 -4.09 22.90
C GLY A 63 8.37 -4.01 24.26
N GLY A 64 8.08 -5.15 24.86
CA GLY A 64 7.34 -5.29 26.11
C GLY A 64 7.07 -6.76 26.40
N TYR A 65 6.44 -7.05 27.53
CA TYR A 65 5.99 -8.41 27.84
C TYR A 65 4.83 -8.42 28.83
N VAL A 66 4.00 -9.45 28.70
CA VAL A 66 2.97 -9.81 29.68
C VAL A 66 3.40 -11.08 30.42
N LYS A 67 3.67 -10.97 31.72
CA LYS A 67 3.96 -12.13 32.57
C LYS A 67 2.66 -12.65 33.18
N MET A 68 2.20 -13.78 32.68
CA MET A 68 1.00 -14.44 33.21
C MET A 68 1.35 -15.34 34.39
N LEU A 69 0.39 -15.49 35.30
CA LEU A 69 0.52 -16.33 36.49
C LEU A 69 0.75 -17.79 36.07
N GLY A 70 1.80 -18.41 36.59
CA GLY A 70 2.16 -19.80 36.28
C GLY A 70 2.91 -19.99 34.95
N GLU A 71 3.30 -18.91 34.25
CA GLU A 71 4.32 -18.98 33.20
C GLU A 71 5.71 -18.68 33.78
N GLU A 72 6.62 -19.65 33.71
CA GLU A 72 8.03 -19.42 34.05
C GLU A 72 8.67 -18.58 32.94
N ASN A 73 9.19 -17.41 33.31
CA ASN A 73 9.87 -16.53 32.39
C ASN A 73 11.37 -16.88 32.38
N PRO A 74 12.00 -17.23 31.24
CA PRO A 74 13.42 -17.63 31.19
C PRO A 74 14.41 -16.57 31.70
N LEU A 75 13.97 -15.32 31.82
CA LEU A 75 14.78 -14.15 32.19
C LEU A 75 14.77 -13.84 33.70
N GLU A 76 13.88 -14.44 34.49
CA GLU A 76 13.82 -14.27 35.94
C GLU A 76 13.92 -15.63 36.64
N GLY A 77 15.01 -15.84 37.37
CA GLY A 77 15.20 -17.02 38.21
C GLY A 77 14.03 -17.21 39.17
N GLY A 78 13.52 -18.44 39.20
CA GLY A 78 12.28 -18.84 39.86
C GLY A 78 12.17 -18.42 41.32
N GLY A 79 11.06 -17.76 41.63
CA GLY A 79 10.50 -17.66 42.97
C GLY A 79 9.12 -18.30 42.97
N VAL A 80 8.90 -19.26 43.86
CA VAL A 80 7.60 -19.91 44.06
C VAL A 80 6.69 -18.91 44.78
N MET A 81 5.97 -18.07 44.04
CA MET A 81 4.85 -17.34 44.63
C MET A 81 3.68 -18.31 44.80
N GLU A 82 3.11 -18.35 46.00
CA GLU A 82 1.88 -19.06 46.27
C GLU A 82 0.77 -18.41 45.43
N TYR A 83 0.34 -19.09 44.37
CA TYR A 83 -0.61 -18.56 43.40
C TYR A 83 -1.89 -19.38 43.38
N ASP A 84 -3.04 -18.72 43.15
CA ASP A 84 -4.32 -19.42 42.94
C ASP A 84 -4.25 -20.25 41.65
N PRO A 85 -4.29 -21.60 41.73
CA PRO A 85 -4.16 -22.46 40.55
C PRO A 85 -5.23 -22.17 39.50
N ARG A 86 -6.40 -21.66 39.88
CA ARG A 86 -7.49 -21.34 38.95
C ARG A 86 -7.20 -20.14 38.06
N LYS A 87 -6.27 -19.28 38.47
CA LYS A 87 -5.83 -18.08 37.73
C LYS A 87 -4.59 -18.34 36.87
N ALA A 88 -3.97 -19.52 36.98
CA ALA A 88 -2.78 -19.85 36.22
C ALA A 88 -3.10 -20.11 34.74
N PHE A 89 -2.30 -19.53 33.84
CA PHE A 89 -2.47 -19.67 32.40
C PHE A 89 -2.43 -21.15 31.96
N ALA A 90 -1.46 -21.90 32.47
CA ALA A 90 -1.24 -23.31 32.10
C ALA A 90 -2.45 -24.21 32.43
N LEU A 91 -3.22 -23.85 33.47
CA LEU A 91 -4.36 -24.62 33.97
C LEU A 91 -5.70 -24.20 33.32
N LYS A 92 -5.70 -23.16 32.47
CA LYS A 92 -6.90 -22.78 31.71
C LYS A 92 -7.21 -23.77 30.58
N PRO A 93 -8.50 -23.89 30.18
CA PRO A 93 -8.86 -24.71 29.02
C PRO A 93 -8.20 -24.19 27.75
N LEU A 94 -7.96 -25.10 26.80
CA LEU A 94 -7.19 -24.83 25.57
C LEU A 94 -7.73 -23.64 24.78
N TRP A 95 -9.06 -23.48 24.70
CA TRP A 95 -9.68 -22.37 23.98
C TRP A 95 -9.29 -21.01 24.58
N ALA A 96 -9.21 -20.91 25.91
CA ALA A 96 -8.86 -19.66 26.59
C ALA A 96 -7.39 -19.33 26.35
N ARG A 97 -6.51 -20.33 26.46
CA ARG A 97 -5.08 -20.19 26.16
C ARG A 97 -4.85 -19.77 24.72
N PHE A 98 -5.55 -20.41 23.78
CA PHE A 98 -5.51 -20.08 22.37
C PHE A 98 -5.95 -18.62 22.13
N LEU A 99 -7.09 -18.20 22.68
CA LEU A 99 -7.56 -16.82 22.53
C LEU A 99 -6.57 -15.80 23.08
N ILE A 100 -5.95 -16.08 24.24
CA ILE A 100 -4.94 -15.19 24.82
C ILE A 100 -3.74 -15.06 23.89
N VAL A 101 -3.18 -16.18 23.40
CA VAL A 101 -2.02 -16.16 22.50
C VAL A 101 -2.38 -15.52 21.15
N PHE A 102 -3.59 -15.72 20.65
CA PHE A 102 -4.05 -15.09 19.42
C PHE A 102 -4.35 -13.59 19.58
N ALA A 103 -4.71 -13.14 20.80
CA ALA A 103 -5.11 -11.77 21.06
C ALA A 103 -4.02 -10.74 20.74
N GLY A 104 -2.75 -11.09 20.95
CA GLY A 104 -1.63 -10.20 20.61
C GLY A 104 -1.59 -9.88 19.12
N PRO A 105 -1.40 -10.87 18.23
CA PRO A 105 -1.49 -10.67 16.78
C PRO A 105 -2.84 -10.06 16.37
N GLY A 106 -3.95 -10.51 16.94
CA GLY A 106 -5.30 -10.02 16.67
C GLY A 106 -5.44 -8.51 16.88
N MET A 107 -4.87 -7.96 17.94
CA MET A 107 -4.93 -6.53 18.22
C MET A 107 -4.14 -5.67 17.22
N ASN A 108 -3.10 -6.22 16.57
CA ASN A 108 -2.41 -5.51 15.49
C ASN A 108 -3.27 -5.40 14.24
N PHE A 109 -4.11 -6.39 13.93
CA PHE A 109 -5.10 -6.27 12.85
C PHE A 109 -6.16 -5.22 13.18
N VAL A 110 -6.62 -5.17 14.44
CA VAL A 110 -7.53 -4.10 14.90
C VAL A 110 -6.87 -2.73 14.76
N LEU A 111 -5.61 -2.58 15.19
CA LEU A 111 -4.85 -1.34 15.02
C LEU A 111 -4.75 -0.94 13.55
N ALA A 112 -4.41 -1.87 12.66
CA ALA A 112 -4.34 -1.62 11.23
C ALA A 112 -5.69 -1.16 10.66
N ALA A 113 -6.79 -1.82 11.03
CA ALA A 113 -8.12 -1.43 10.60
C ALA A 113 -8.50 -0.02 11.08
N VAL A 114 -8.19 0.33 12.33
CA VAL A 114 -8.44 1.67 12.89
C VAL A 114 -7.59 2.73 12.18
N LEU A 115 -6.31 2.47 11.95
CA LEU A 115 -5.42 3.40 11.24
C LEU A 115 -5.88 3.64 9.80
N VAL A 116 -6.19 2.56 9.07
CA VAL A 116 -6.71 2.65 7.69
C VAL A 116 -8.04 3.39 7.66
N ALA A 117 -8.97 3.05 8.56
CA ALA A 117 -10.26 3.73 8.65
C ALA A 117 -10.09 5.23 8.97
N GLY A 118 -9.20 5.58 9.89
CA GLY A 118 -8.88 6.96 10.24
C GLY A 118 -8.34 7.75 9.05
N VAL A 119 -7.35 7.19 8.34
CA VAL A 119 -6.78 7.81 7.12
C VAL A 119 -7.85 8.01 6.05
N LEU A 120 -8.68 6.99 5.78
CA LEU A 120 -9.74 7.08 4.79
C LEU A 120 -10.83 8.09 5.18
N ALA A 121 -11.14 8.21 6.47
CA ALA A 121 -12.13 9.16 6.97
C ALA A 121 -11.63 10.62 6.87
N THR A 122 -10.33 10.88 7.02
CA THR A 122 -9.77 12.24 7.00
C THR A 122 -9.27 12.68 5.63
N PHE A 123 -8.66 11.78 4.86
CA PHE A 123 -8.05 12.10 3.55
C PHE A 123 -8.88 11.57 2.37
N GLY A 124 -9.95 10.83 2.63
CA GLY A 124 -10.74 10.19 1.58
C GLY A 124 -10.02 8.99 0.96
N ARG A 125 -10.58 8.50 -0.15
CA ARG A 125 -9.93 7.48 -0.98
C ARG A 125 -9.16 8.18 -2.10
N PRO A 126 -7.86 7.90 -2.29
CA PRO A 126 -7.15 8.34 -3.49
C PRO A 126 -7.75 7.58 -4.68
N VAL A 127 -8.50 8.29 -5.49
CA VAL A 127 -9.21 7.75 -6.66
C VAL A 127 -8.77 8.50 -7.90
N TRP A 128 -8.60 7.77 -9.00
CA TRP A 128 -8.26 8.36 -10.28
C TRP A 128 -9.56 8.66 -11.03
N PRO A 129 -9.81 9.90 -11.44
CA PRO A 129 -10.99 10.21 -12.24
C PRO A 129 -10.95 9.41 -13.55
N ALA A 130 -12.11 9.16 -14.15
CA ALA A 130 -12.23 8.51 -15.45
C ALA A 130 -11.79 9.41 -16.63
N LEU A 131 -10.64 10.08 -16.47
CA LEU A 131 -10.06 11.04 -17.39
C LEU A 131 -9.16 10.31 -18.39
N ILE A 132 -9.45 10.49 -19.67
CA ILE A 132 -8.72 9.89 -20.78
C ILE A 132 -7.40 10.62 -20.95
N GLY A 133 -6.29 9.95 -20.61
CA GLY A 133 -4.94 10.48 -20.78
C GLY A 133 -4.41 10.30 -22.19
N ARG A 134 -4.60 9.12 -22.77
CA ARG A 134 -4.17 8.80 -24.14
C ARG A 134 -5.23 7.98 -24.85
N VAL A 135 -5.35 8.20 -26.15
CA VAL A 135 -6.14 7.37 -27.06
C VAL A 135 -5.19 6.74 -28.08
N THR A 136 -5.23 5.42 -28.19
CA THR A 136 -4.46 4.64 -29.17
C THR A 136 -4.97 4.95 -30.57
N GLN A 137 -4.08 5.40 -31.46
CA GLN A 137 -4.42 5.69 -32.85
C GLN A 137 -4.99 4.43 -33.54
N GLY A 138 -6.15 4.57 -34.20
CA GLY A 138 -6.85 3.45 -34.84
C GLY A 138 -7.54 2.48 -33.88
N GLY A 139 -7.46 2.72 -32.56
CA GLY A 139 -8.19 1.93 -31.56
C GLY A 139 -9.69 2.24 -31.52
N PRO A 140 -10.49 1.45 -30.76
CA PRO A 140 -11.93 1.66 -30.64
C PRO A 140 -12.33 3.07 -30.20
N ALA A 141 -11.68 3.59 -29.16
CA ALA A 141 -11.92 4.92 -28.62
C ALA A 141 -11.61 6.02 -29.65
N ALA A 142 -10.52 5.89 -30.41
CA ALA A 142 -10.19 6.82 -31.49
C ALA A 142 -11.28 6.82 -32.58
N THR A 143 -11.73 5.63 -32.98
CA THR A 143 -12.78 5.46 -34.00
C THR A 143 -14.12 6.04 -33.55
N ALA A 144 -14.44 5.90 -32.26
CA ALA A 144 -15.62 6.49 -31.64
C ALA A 144 -15.52 8.01 -31.40
N GLY A 145 -14.37 8.62 -31.67
CA GLY A 145 -14.14 10.06 -31.50
C GLY A 145 -13.85 10.50 -30.06
N VAL A 146 -13.50 9.56 -29.17
CA VAL A 146 -12.94 9.86 -27.84
C VAL A 146 -11.58 10.51 -28.01
N ARG A 147 -11.29 11.52 -27.19
CA ARG A 147 -10.05 12.31 -27.25
C ARG A 147 -9.33 12.33 -25.91
N THR A 148 -8.02 12.52 -25.94
CA THR A 148 -7.25 12.89 -24.75
C THR A 148 -7.86 14.13 -24.10
N GLY A 149 -8.02 14.10 -22.78
CA GLY A 149 -8.67 15.14 -21.99
C GLY A 149 -10.17 14.93 -21.79
N ASP A 150 -10.81 13.98 -22.48
CA ASP A 150 -12.21 13.62 -22.22
C ASP A 150 -12.36 13.00 -20.82
N LEU A 151 -13.29 13.50 -20.02
CA LEU A 151 -13.70 12.89 -18.76
C LEU A 151 -14.95 12.05 -19.00
N VAL A 152 -14.87 10.74 -18.78
CA VAL A 152 -16.04 9.86 -18.86
C VAL A 152 -16.90 10.06 -17.61
N VAL A 153 -18.13 10.53 -17.77
CA VAL A 153 -19.06 10.81 -16.67
C VAL A 153 -20.15 9.74 -16.53
N ALA A 154 -20.41 8.98 -17.60
CA ALA A 154 -21.33 7.85 -17.56
C ALA A 154 -21.00 6.78 -18.61
N VAL A 155 -21.39 5.53 -18.31
CA VAL A 155 -21.34 4.39 -19.22
C VAL A 155 -22.71 3.72 -19.25
N ASN A 156 -23.32 3.61 -20.42
CA ASN A 156 -24.68 3.09 -20.61
C ASN A 156 -25.72 3.78 -19.71
N GLY A 157 -25.60 5.09 -19.53
CA GLY A 157 -26.47 5.89 -18.68
C GLY A 157 -26.25 5.72 -17.17
N ARG A 158 -25.30 4.88 -16.74
CA ARG A 158 -24.88 4.78 -15.33
C ARG A 158 -23.71 5.71 -15.07
N ALA A 159 -23.83 6.55 -14.05
CA ALA A 159 -22.78 7.48 -13.66
C ALA A 159 -21.50 6.72 -13.30
N VAL A 160 -20.37 7.23 -13.78
CA VAL A 160 -19.02 6.74 -13.49
C VAL A 160 -18.22 7.90 -12.91
N ALA A 161 -17.53 7.64 -11.81
CA ALA A 161 -16.69 8.64 -11.16
C ALA A 161 -15.20 8.33 -11.36
N TYR A 162 -14.85 7.04 -11.43
CA TYR A 162 -13.48 6.56 -11.36
C TYR A 162 -13.08 5.76 -12.59
N TRP A 163 -11.78 5.76 -12.88
CA TRP A 163 -11.22 4.98 -13.99
C TRP A 163 -11.50 3.48 -13.83
N GLU A 164 -11.50 2.99 -12.60
CA GLU A 164 -11.83 1.60 -12.26
C GLU A 164 -13.28 1.25 -12.63
N ASP A 165 -14.23 2.18 -12.45
CA ASP A 165 -15.64 1.96 -12.83
C ASP A 165 -15.75 1.79 -14.37
N LEU A 166 -15.01 2.60 -15.13
CA LEU A 166 -14.95 2.50 -16.59
C LEU A 166 -14.35 1.15 -17.01
N GLN A 167 -13.20 0.75 -16.44
CA GLN A 167 -12.58 -0.54 -16.75
C GLN A 167 -13.51 -1.71 -16.42
N GLN A 168 -14.21 -1.65 -15.29
CA GLN A 168 -15.16 -2.68 -14.91
C GLN A 168 -16.34 -2.74 -15.88
N ALA A 169 -16.87 -1.60 -16.33
CA ALA A 169 -17.93 -1.55 -17.33
C ALA A 169 -17.48 -2.10 -18.70
N VAL A 170 -16.23 -1.83 -19.10
CA VAL A 170 -15.61 -2.38 -20.31
C VAL A 170 -15.46 -3.89 -20.21
N ALA A 171 -14.91 -4.40 -19.11
CA ALA A 171 -14.76 -5.83 -18.89
C ALA A 171 -16.13 -6.56 -18.89
N ALA A 172 -17.14 -5.97 -18.24
CA ALA A 172 -18.50 -6.52 -18.16
C ALA A 172 -19.29 -6.41 -19.47
N SER A 173 -18.83 -5.64 -20.46
CA SER A 173 -19.49 -5.51 -21.76
C SER A 173 -19.36 -6.76 -22.62
N HIS A 174 -18.34 -7.58 -22.37
CA HIS A 174 -17.99 -8.73 -23.22
C HIS A 174 -17.88 -8.37 -24.72
N GLY A 175 -17.34 -7.19 -25.03
CA GLY A 175 -17.16 -6.69 -26.40
C GLY A 175 -18.40 -6.02 -27.01
N GLN A 176 -19.53 -5.97 -26.27
CA GLN A 176 -20.72 -5.27 -26.73
C GLN A 176 -20.50 -3.75 -26.77
N PRO A 177 -21.16 -3.02 -27.70
CA PRO A 177 -21.06 -1.58 -27.76
C PRO A 177 -21.48 -0.91 -26.45
N LEU A 178 -20.64 -0.01 -25.96
CA LEU A 178 -20.87 0.83 -24.80
C LEU A 178 -21.17 2.25 -25.25
N THR A 179 -22.16 2.86 -24.61
CA THR A 179 -22.48 4.28 -24.78
C THR A 179 -21.78 5.07 -23.69
N LEU A 180 -20.72 5.80 -24.05
CA LEU A 180 -20.00 6.67 -23.13
C LEU A 180 -20.56 8.08 -23.21
N THR A 181 -20.87 8.67 -22.06
CA THR A 181 -21.05 10.12 -21.94
C THR A 181 -19.72 10.70 -21.51
N VAL A 182 -19.13 11.51 -22.37
CA VAL A 182 -17.83 12.15 -22.15
C VAL A 182 -17.98 13.65 -22.07
N ARG A 183 -17.26 14.27 -21.15
CA ARG A 183 -17.17 15.71 -20.98
C ARG A 183 -15.80 16.19 -21.40
N HIS A 184 -15.76 17.10 -22.37
CA HIS A 184 -14.55 17.80 -22.77
C HIS A 184 -14.77 19.28 -22.47
N ASP A 185 -13.94 19.85 -21.60
CA ASP A 185 -14.17 21.18 -21.02
C ASP A 185 -15.56 21.31 -20.38
N ALA A 186 -16.45 22.12 -20.96
CA ALA A 186 -17.82 22.37 -20.50
C ALA A 186 -18.90 21.65 -21.33
N ALA A 187 -18.52 20.94 -22.40
CA ALA A 187 -19.46 20.28 -23.29
C ALA A 187 -19.52 18.78 -23.02
N GLU A 188 -20.73 18.25 -22.84
CA GLU A 188 -20.98 16.81 -22.78
C GLU A 188 -21.41 16.29 -24.15
N ARG A 189 -20.86 15.15 -24.54
CA ARG A 189 -21.26 14.41 -25.74
C ARG A 189 -21.36 12.93 -25.44
N THR A 190 -22.22 12.27 -26.18
CA THR A 190 -22.36 10.81 -26.11
C THR A 190 -21.69 10.18 -27.32
N VAL A 191 -20.88 9.16 -27.08
CA VAL A 191 -20.20 8.39 -28.11
C VAL A 191 -20.43 6.90 -27.87
N THR A 192 -20.59 6.13 -28.95
CA THR A 192 -20.70 4.68 -28.87
C THR A 192 -19.36 4.06 -29.25
N VAL A 193 -18.82 3.24 -28.36
CA VAL A 193 -17.53 2.56 -28.53
C VAL A 193 -17.71 1.07 -28.35
N SER A 194 -17.11 0.27 -29.24
CA SER A 194 -17.14 -1.19 -29.13
C SER A 194 -15.76 -1.68 -28.69
N PRO A 195 -15.61 -2.23 -27.47
CA PRO A 195 -14.31 -2.73 -27.00
C PRO A 195 -13.73 -3.79 -27.93
N ALA A 196 -12.42 -3.76 -28.15
CA ALA A 196 -11.70 -4.78 -28.89
C ALA A 196 -11.07 -5.78 -27.93
N LEU A 197 -11.03 -7.05 -28.33
CA LEU A 197 -10.30 -8.07 -27.58
C LEU A 197 -8.81 -7.88 -27.83
N VAL A 198 -8.05 -7.68 -26.76
CA VAL A 198 -6.59 -7.54 -26.82
C VAL A 198 -5.93 -8.57 -25.94
N ALA A 199 -4.78 -9.06 -26.40
CA ALA A 199 -3.89 -9.87 -25.58
C ALA A 199 -3.20 -8.94 -24.56
N ALA A 200 -3.57 -9.09 -23.30
CA ALA A 200 -2.91 -8.48 -22.15
C ALA A 200 -2.03 -9.54 -21.45
N ARG A 201 -1.29 -9.11 -20.43
CA ARG A 201 -0.56 -10.02 -19.54
C ARG A 201 -1.12 -9.91 -18.14
N ASP A 202 -1.26 -11.04 -17.48
CA ASP A 202 -1.64 -11.08 -16.07
C ASP A 202 -0.59 -10.31 -15.23
N PRO A 203 -1.01 -9.38 -14.36
CA PRO A 203 -0.08 -8.55 -13.59
C PRO A 203 0.72 -9.34 -12.54
N VAL A 204 0.26 -10.53 -12.14
CA VAL A 204 0.88 -11.39 -11.13
C VAL A 204 1.67 -12.52 -11.80
N PHE A 205 1.04 -13.27 -12.69
CA PHE A 205 1.58 -14.50 -13.28
C PHE A 205 2.28 -14.26 -14.63
N LYS A 206 2.14 -13.06 -15.23
CA LYS A 206 2.70 -12.67 -16.54
C LYS A 206 2.21 -13.51 -17.73
N ASP A 207 1.27 -14.42 -17.53
CA ASP A 207 0.65 -15.23 -18.58
C ASP A 207 -0.21 -14.37 -19.53
N PRO A 208 -0.33 -14.74 -20.81
CA PRO A 208 -1.24 -14.08 -21.73
C PRO A 208 -2.69 -14.24 -21.26
N VAL A 209 -3.40 -13.11 -21.13
CA VAL A 209 -4.83 -13.08 -20.82
C VAL A 209 -5.54 -12.22 -21.86
N GLU A 210 -6.71 -12.66 -22.30
CA GLU A 210 -7.54 -11.83 -23.17
C GLU A 210 -8.33 -10.83 -22.33
N SER A 211 -8.34 -9.57 -22.76
CA SER A 211 -9.07 -8.49 -22.09
C SER A 211 -9.76 -7.59 -23.11
N TRP A 212 -10.90 -7.03 -22.72
CA TRP A 212 -11.59 -6.04 -23.54
C TRP A 212 -10.98 -4.68 -23.29
N ASP A 213 -10.57 -4.00 -24.36
CA ASP A 213 -9.91 -2.70 -24.30
C ASP A 213 -10.61 -1.69 -25.21
N LEU A 214 -10.68 -0.44 -24.75
CA LEU A 214 -11.16 0.69 -25.55
C LEU A 214 -10.05 1.29 -26.40
N GLY A 215 -8.77 0.94 -26.17
CA GLY A 215 -7.65 1.65 -26.75
C GLY A 215 -7.55 3.06 -26.16
N ALA A 216 -7.88 3.21 -24.88
CA ALA A 216 -7.74 4.45 -24.12
C ALA A 216 -7.17 4.16 -22.74
N SER A 217 -6.25 4.98 -22.27
CA SER A 217 -5.61 4.83 -20.95
C SER A 217 -5.88 6.02 -20.05
N SER A 218 -5.91 5.76 -18.74
CA SER A 218 -6.10 6.79 -17.72
C SER A 218 -5.00 7.85 -17.80
N GLN A 219 -5.34 9.09 -17.48
CA GLN A 219 -4.34 10.11 -17.18
C GLN A 219 -3.66 9.79 -15.83
N ASN A 220 -2.66 8.91 -15.87
CA ASN A 220 -1.81 8.59 -14.73
C ASN A 220 -0.37 9.03 -15.04
N PRO A 221 -0.08 10.34 -15.02
CA PRO A 221 1.22 10.85 -15.40
C PRO A 221 2.30 10.15 -14.56
N PRO A 222 3.42 9.76 -15.16
CA PRO A 222 4.49 9.07 -14.44
C PRO A 222 5.26 10.05 -13.54
N VAL A 223 4.67 10.34 -12.38
CA VAL A 223 5.27 11.18 -11.34
C VAL A 223 6.30 10.39 -10.56
N ILE A 224 7.51 10.93 -10.48
CA ILE A 224 8.59 10.38 -9.69
C ILE A 224 8.34 10.71 -8.21
N VAL A 225 7.93 9.71 -7.43
CA VAL A 225 7.65 9.88 -6.00
C VAL A 225 8.93 9.87 -5.16
N SER A 226 9.89 9.04 -5.56
CA SER A 226 11.16 8.88 -4.87
C SER A 226 12.25 8.47 -5.86
N VAL A 227 13.49 8.84 -5.56
CA VAL A 227 14.67 8.43 -6.32
C VAL A 227 15.60 7.67 -5.38
N MET A 228 16.03 6.48 -5.80
CA MET A 228 16.96 5.67 -5.01
C MET A 228 18.36 6.30 -5.01
N ALA A 229 19.01 6.29 -3.84
CA ALA A 229 20.39 6.75 -3.71
C ALA A 229 21.34 5.91 -4.59
N SER A 230 22.32 6.57 -5.19
CA SER A 230 23.31 6.02 -6.13
C SER A 230 22.74 5.46 -7.44
N SER A 231 21.43 5.63 -7.69
CA SER A 231 20.80 5.14 -8.93
C SER A 231 21.23 5.96 -10.16
N PRO A 232 21.09 5.41 -11.38
CA PRO A 232 21.27 6.20 -12.60
C PRO A 232 20.35 7.43 -12.67
N ALA A 233 19.13 7.32 -12.11
CA ALA A 233 18.19 8.43 -12.04
C ALA A 233 18.69 9.57 -11.13
N GLU A 234 19.25 9.24 -9.95
CA GLU A 234 19.85 10.24 -9.06
C GLU A 234 21.05 10.93 -9.71
N ARG A 235 21.96 10.16 -10.32
CA ARG A 235 23.15 10.70 -11.01
C ARG A 235 22.80 11.61 -12.19
N ALA A 236 21.69 11.32 -12.86
CA ALA A 236 21.15 12.17 -13.94
C ALA A 236 20.38 13.40 -13.42
N GLY A 237 20.18 13.52 -12.11
CA GLY A 237 19.54 14.67 -11.48
C GLY A 237 18.01 14.64 -11.48
N VAL A 238 17.40 13.45 -11.60
CA VAL A 238 15.95 13.27 -11.39
C VAL A 238 15.62 13.57 -9.93
N LYS A 239 14.47 14.23 -9.69
CA LYS A 239 14.03 14.61 -8.34
C LYS A 239 12.62 14.10 -8.05
N PRO A 240 12.28 13.83 -6.78
CA PRO A 240 10.90 13.67 -6.36
C PRO A 240 10.05 14.86 -6.82
N GLY A 241 8.87 14.58 -7.37
CA GLY A 241 7.96 15.58 -7.94
C GLY A 241 8.13 15.80 -9.45
N ASP A 242 9.21 15.31 -10.07
CA ASP A 242 9.35 15.34 -11.53
C ASP A 242 8.23 14.51 -12.19
N VAL A 243 7.67 15.01 -13.29
CA VAL A 243 6.73 14.25 -14.12
C VAL A 243 7.43 13.87 -15.42
N ALA A 244 7.66 12.58 -15.68
CA ALA A 244 8.24 12.19 -16.95
C ALA A 244 7.24 12.42 -18.10
N ILE A 245 7.68 13.08 -19.17
CA ILE A 245 6.83 13.39 -20.32
C ILE A 245 7.37 12.79 -21.63
N SER A 246 8.65 12.42 -21.69
CA SER A 246 9.22 11.71 -22.83
C SER A 246 10.47 10.90 -22.47
N VAL A 247 10.64 9.74 -23.11
CA VAL A 247 11.81 8.86 -23.02
C VAL A 247 12.37 8.65 -24.43
N ALA A 248 13.63 9.03 -24.66
CA ALA A 248 14.30 8.92 -25.95
C ALA A 248 13.49 9.55 -27.11
N GLY A 249 12.82 10.68 -26.85
CA GLY A 249 11.96 11.37 -27.80
C GLY A 249 10.56 10.76 -27.98
N GLN A 250 10.24 9.65 -27.31
CA GLN A 250 8.90 9.07 -27.29
C GLN A 250 8.09 9.63 -26.12
N PRO A 251 6.94 10.29 -26.37
CA PRO A 251 6.07 10.77 -25.30
C PRO A 251 5.58 9.62 -24.41
N VAL A 252 5.55 9.86 -23.09
CA VAL A 252 5.03 8.90 -22.11
C VAL A 252 3.96 9.58 -21.26
N TYR A 253 2.82 8.91 -21.10
CA TYR A 253 1.64 9.44 -20.40
C TYR A 253 1.24 8.60 -19.19
N SER A 254 1.81 7.39 -19.06
CA SER A 254 1.57 6.48 -17.95
C SER A 254 2.86 5.94 -17.34
N ARG A 255 2.77 5.42 -16.11
CA ARG A 255 3.87 4.69 -15.47
C ARG A 255 4.30 3.47 -16.26
N ASP A 256 3.35 2.73 -16.82
CA ASP A 256 3.62 1.52 -17.59
C ASP A 256 4.36 1.86 -18.89
N GLU A 257 3.98 2.94 -19.57
CA GLU A 257 4.70 3.43 -20.76
C GLU A 257 6.13 3.87 -20.43
N LEU A 258 6.31 4.63 -19.34
CA LEU A 258 7.63 5.00 -18.85
C LEU A 258 8.50 3.74 -18.60
N GLN A 259 7.96 2.75 -17.90
CA GLN A 259 8.68 1.51 -17.62
C GLN A 259 9.01 0.72 -18.89
N GLN A 260 8.05 0.53 -19.79
CA GLN A 260 8.25 -0.18 -21.06
C GLN A 260 9.31 0.50 -21.92
N GLU A 261 9.28 1.83 -22.03
CA GLU A 261 10.29 2.56 -22.80
C GLU A 261 11.69 2.45 -22.16
N ILE A 262 11.81 2.49 -20.84
CA ILE A 262 13.10 2.27 -20.17
C ILE A 262 13.60 0.83 -20.40
N GLN A 263 12.73 -0.17 -20.28
CA GLN A 263 13.06 -1.59 -20.42
C GLN A 263 13.52 -1.98 -21.84
N LYS A 264 13.06 -1.27 -22.88
CA LYS A 264 13.52 -1.47 -24.26
C LYS A 264 14.99 -1.06 -24.46
N ARG A 265 15.62 -0.41 -23.49
CA ARG A 265 16.93 0.26 -23.64
C ARG A 265 17.98 -0.19 -22.60
N PRO A 266 18.16 -1.51 -22.33
CA PRO A 266 19.07 -1.96 -21.29
C PRO A 266 20.52 -1.54 -21.59
N GLY A 267 21.18 -0.87 -20.63
CA GLY A 267 22.56 -0.40 -20.77
C GLY A 267 22.75 0.82 -21.68
N GLN A 268 21.70 1.33 -22.30
CA GLN A 268 21.78 2.44 -23.24
C GLN A 268 21.54 3.78 -22.54
N ALA A 269 22.25 4.82 -23.02
CA ALA A 269 22.00 6.19 -22.61
C ALA A 269 20.90 6.82 -23.49
N PHE A 270 19.93 7.45 -22.87
CA PHE A 270 18.82 8.14 -23.52
C PHE A 270 18.45 9.43 -22.79
N ASP A 271 17.71 10.29 -23.49
CA ASP A 271 17.20 11.52 -22.92
C ASP A 271 15.84 11.26 -22.27
N LEU A 272 15.75 11.53 -20.97
CA LEU A 272 14.50 11.59 -20.23
C LEU A 272 14.09 13.06 -20.12
N VAL A 273 12.95 13.42 -20.70
CA VAL A 273 12.37 14.74 -20.53
C VAL A 273 11.38 14.69 -19.37
N VAL A 274 11.60 15.51 -18.36
CA VAL A 274 10.73 15.65 -17.19
C VAL A 274 10.18 17.07 -17.09
N LEU A 275 8.95 17.20 -16.60
CA LEU A 275 8.39 18.47 -16.17
C LEU A 275 8.75 18.67 -14.70
N ARG A 276 9.50 19.73 -14.40
CA ARG A 276 9.84 20.15 -13.03
C ARG A 276 9.35 21.56 -12.81
N ASP A 277 8.46 21.75 -11.84
CA ASP A 277 7.83 23.04 -11.55
C ASP A 277 7.17 23.67 -12.79
N GLY A 278 6.57 22.83 -13.65
CA GLY A 278 5.95 23.26 -14.91
C GLY A 278 6.93 23.54 -16.07
N VAL A 279 8.24 23.40 -15.86
CA VAL A 279 9.26 23.64 -16.90
C VAL A 279 9.86 22.31 -17.39
N PRO A 280 9.85 22.03 -18.71
CA PRO A 280 10.51 20.87 -19.27
C PRO A 280 12.03 20.91 -19.05
N ARG A 281 12.60 19.79 -18.60
CA ARG A 281 14.04 19.58 -18.42
C ARG A 281 14.45 18.27 -19.07
N THR A 282 15.50 18.31 -19.88
CA THR A 282 16.10 17.12 -20.48
C THR A 282 17.22 16.61 -19.59
N LEU A 283 17.12 15.35 -19.17
CA LEU A 283 18.08 14.66 -18.31
C LEU A 283 18.65 13.46 -19.07
N ARG A 284 19.98 13.36 -19.13
CA ARG A 284 20.64 12.22 -19.78
C ARG A 284 20.75 11.07 -18.78
N ILE A 285 20.06 9.97 -19.02
CA ILE A 285 20.05 8.77 -18.17
C ILE A 285 20.64 7.59 -18.92
N THR A 286 21.39 6.74 -18.20
CA THR A 286 21.78 5.41 -18.67
C THR A 286 20.98 4.36 -17.92
N ALA A 287 20.16 3.57 -18.60
CA ALA A 287 19.43 2.48 -17.95
C ALA A 287 20.41 1.44 -17.41
N ALA A 288 20.31 1.13 -16.12
CA ALA A 288 21.02 0.00 -15.56
C ALA A 288 20.46 -1.30 -16.14
N ALA A 289 21.32 -2.15 -16.69
CA ALA A 289 20.96 -3.50 -17.07
C ALA A 289 21.00 -4.38 -15.82
N GLU A 290 19.92 -4.44 -15.05
CA GLU A 290 19.78 -5.43 -13.99
C GLU A 290 19.09 -6.67 -14.55
N LYS A 291 19.74 -7.83 -14.41
CA LYS A 291 19.05 -9.11 -14.63
C LYS A 291 18.04 -9.28 -13.51
N GLU A 292 16.76 -9.40 -13.85
CA GLU A 292 15.71 -9.81 -12.92
C GLU A 292 16.19 -11.10 -12.23
N LYS A 293 16.57 -11.02 -10.95
CA LYS A 293 16.87 -12.21 -10.15
C LYS A 293 15.53 -12.94 -10.03
N ALA A 294 15.35 -14.00 -10.83
CA ALA A 294 14.23 -14.89 -10.66
C ALA A 294 14.18 -15.28 -9.17
N LEU A 295 13.06 -15.00 -8.51
CA LEU A 295 12.78 -15.52 -7.19
C LEU A 295 12.84 -17.05 -7.31
N SER A 296 13.93 -17.64 -6.83
CA SER A 296 14.11 -19.07 -6.61
C SER A 296 13.47 -19.48 -5.31
#